data_AF-A0A1F4YJG0-F1
#
_entry.id   AF-A0A1F4YJG0-F1
#
_cell.length_a   1.000
_cell.length_b   1.000
_cell.length_c   1.000
_cell.angle_alpha   90.00
_cell.angle_beta   90.00
_cell.angle_gamma   90.00
#
_symmetry.space_group_name_H-M   'P 1'
#
loop_
_entity.id
_entity.type
_entity.pdbx_description
1 polymer ?
#
loop_
_entity_poly.entity_id
_entity_poly.type
_entity_poly.pdbx_seq_one_letter_code
_entity_poly.pdbx_strand_id
1 'polypeptide(L)'
;MESGLGLATNLYIYLTPPSGVDKTKAAVLSSNGSDGKMQYVTVNGDLDETGSWQIQGYIKFSNSQIFKTSVRQFNVLANLVP
;
A
#
# COMPACT_ATOMS: atom_id res chain seq x y z
N MET A 1 17.32 18.93 -6.82
CA MET A 1 15.87 18.71 -6.66
C MET A 1 15.70 17.21 -6.58
N GLU A 2 15.38 16.67 -5.40
CA GLU A 2 15.17 15.22 -5.26
C GLU A 2 13.88 14.85 -6.00
N SER A 3 14.03 14.38 -7.23
CA SER A 3 12.95 13.84 -8.04
C SER A 3 12.47 12.53 -7.41
N GLY A 4 11.16 12.39 -7.17
CA GLY A 4 10.58 11.13 -6.68
C GLY A 4 9.80 11.28 -5.37
N LEU A 5 9.86 10.27 -4.52
CA LEU A 5 9.07 10.18 -3.28
C LEU A 5 9.82 10.69 -2.03
N GLY A 6 11.06 11.15 -2.16
CA GLY A 6 11.93 11.51 -1.02
C GLY A 6 11.42 12.65 -0.11
N LEU A 7 10.46 13.46 -0.59
CA LEU A 7 9.82 14.53 0.18
C LEU A 7 8.39 14.19 0.66
N ALA A 8 7.96 12.95 0.47
CA ALA A 8 6.66 12.50 0.95
C ALA A 8 6.62 12.51 2.49
N THR A 9 5.55 13.08 3.03
CA THR A 9 5.31 13.15 4.48
C THR A 9 4.40 12.02 4.96
N ASN A 10 3.54 11.49 4.09
CA ASN A 10 2.79 10.28 4.35
C ASN A 10 2.82 9.34 3.16
N LEU A 11 3.05 8.07 3.45
CA LEU A 11 3.01 6.96 2.50
C LEU A 11 2.08 5.90 3.09
N TYR A 12 0.99 5.60 2.38
CA TYR A 12 0.06 4.57 2.78
C TYR A 12 -0.17 3.58 1.63
N ILE A 13 -0.37 2.32 2.00
CA ILE A 13 -0.92 1.28 1.12
C ILE A 13 -2.28 0.90 1.70
N TYR A 14 -3.32 1.08 0.90
CA TYR A 14 -4.66 0.59 1.21
C TYR A 14 -4.79 -0.82 0.66
N LEU A 15 -5.23 -1.75 1.52
CA LEU A 15 -5.59 -3.11 1.16
C LEU A 15 -7.08 -3.29 1.45
N THR A 16 -7.87 -3.49 0.41
CA THR A 16 -9.33 -3.66 0.54
C THR A 16 -9.66 -5.14 0.37
N PRO A 17 -10.17 -5.82 1.43
CA PRO A 17 -10.67 -7.18 1.34
C PRO A 17 -11.92 -7.26 0.45
N PRO A 18 -12.34 -8.48 0.08
CA PRO A 18 -13.63 -8.69 -0.57
C PRO A 18 -14.81 -8.13 0.23
N SER A 19 -14.73 -8.15 1.57
CA SER A 19 -15.73 -7.54 2.46
C SER A 19 -15.81 -6.01 2.38
N GLY A 20 -14.78 -5.35 1.81
CA GLY A 20 -14.83 -3.94 1.41
C GLY A 20 -14.29 -2.90 2.40
N VAL A 21 -13.86 -3.28 3.60
CA VAL A 21 -13.31 -2.32 4.58
C VAL A 21 -11.80 -2.15 4.41
N ASP A 22 -11.36 -0.96 4.01
CA ASP A 22 -9.96 -0.66 3.78
C ASP A 22 -9.09 -0.87 5.02
N LYS A 23 -8.04 -1.68 4.86
CA LYS A 23 -6.94 -1.78 5.80
C LYS A 23 -5.84 -0.81 5.37
N THR A 24 -5.67 0.27 6.15
CA THR A 24 -4.64 1.30 5.88
C THR A 24 -3.31 0.90 6.50
N LYS A 25 -2.26 0.75 5.68
CA LYS A 25 -0.93 0.35 6.11
C LYS A 25 0.08 1.45 5.87
N ALA A 26 0.83 1.85 6.91
CA ALA A 26 1.91 2.81 6.78
C ALA A 26 3.07 2.17 5.99
N ALA A 27 3.38 2.75 4.84
CA ALA A 27 4.45 2.28 3.97
C ALA A 27 5.77 3.03 4.24
N VAL A 28 6.88 2.42 3.84
CA VAL A 28 8.21 3.02 3.87
C VAL A 28 8.78 3.10 2.46
N LEU A 29 9.72 4.01 2.22
CA LEU A 29 10.47 4.03 0.98
C LEU A 29 11.33 2.77 0.88
N SER A 30 11.44 2.20 -0.32
CA SER A 30 12.33 1.03 -0.55
C SER A 30 13.81 1.42 -0.48
N SER A 31 14.10 2.68 -0.80
CA SER A 31 15.42 3.29 -0.70
C SER A 31 15.30 4.74 -0.15
N ASN A 32 15.85 5.73 -0.84
CA ASN A 32 15.67 7.16 -0.53
C ASN A 32 14.52 7.81 -1.31
N GLY A 33 13.75 7.01 -2.08
CA GLY A 33 12.58 7.48 -2.84
C GLY A 33 12.88 8.00 -4.25
N SER A 34 14.14 8.02 -4.68
CA SER A 34 14.53 8.35 -6.06
C SER A 34 14.07 7.30 -7.08
N ASP A 35 13.87 6.06 -6.62
CA ASP A 35 13.38 4.94 -7.43
C ASP A 35 11.84 4.93 -7.61
N GLY A 36 11.14 5.85 -6.94
CA GLY A 36 9.67 5.93 -6.98
C GLY A 36 8.97 4.76 -6.28
N LYS A 37 9.66 4.01 -5.41
CA LYS A 37 9.12 2.80 -4.78
C LYS A 37 8.86 3.00 -3.29
N MET A 38 7.70 2.52 -2.85
CA MET A 38 7.36 2.34 -1.45
C MET A 38 6.88 0.92 -1.21
N GLN A 39 7.01 0.44 0.03
CA GLN A 39 6.70 -0.94 0.39
C GLN A 39 6.08 -1.04 1.79
N TYR A 40 5.34 -2.12 2.00
CA TYR A 40 4.86 -2.55 3.30
C TYR A 40 4.96 -4.08 3.34
N VAL A 41 5.52 -4.60 4.42
CA VAL A 41 5.54 -6.05 4.68
C VAL A 41 4.32 -6.38 5.52
N THR A 42 3.42 -7.19 4.97
CA THR A 42 2.21 -7.63 5.67
C THR A 42 2.58 -8.48 6.89
N VAL A 43 1.79 -8.35 7.94
CA VAL A 43 1.88 -9.17 9.15
C VAL A 43 0.66 -10.07 9.30
N ASN A 44 0.68 -10.98 10.28
CA ASN A 44 -0.45 -11.85 10.57
C ASN A 44 -1.73 -11.02 10.82
N GLY A 45 -2.84 -11.43 10.21
CA GLY A 45 -4.14 -10.73 10.27
C GLY A 45 -4.34 -9.62 9.23
N ASP A 46 -3.33 -9.28 8.42
CA ASP A 46 -3.52 -8.30 7.35
C ASP A 46 -4.31 -8.86 6.16
N LEU A 47 -3.97 -10.07 5.74
CA LEU A 47 -4.61 -10.80 4.64
C LEU A 47 -5.42 -11.97 5.25
N ASP A 48 -6.53 -11.64 5.89
CA ASP A 48 -7.36 -12.53 6.72
C ASP A 48 -8.60 -13.07 6.01
N GLU A 49 -8.84 -12.65 4.76
CA GLU A 49 -9.96 -13.09 3.95
C GLU A 49 -9.47 -13.68 2.63
N THR A 50 -10.01 -14.82 2.24
CA THR A 50 -9.77 -15.39 0.92
C THR A 50 -10.59 -14.67 -0.14
N GLY A 51 -10.00 -14.44 -1.32
CA GLY A 51 -10.71 -13.88 -2.47
C GLY A 51 -9.92 -12.81 -3.21
N SER A 52 -10.61 -12.02 -4.02
CA SER A 52 -10.03 -10.91 -4.79
C SER A 52 -9.97 -9.64 -3.95
N TRP A 53 -8.75 -9.22 -3.61
CA TRP A 53 -8.44 -7.99 -2.91
C TRP A 53 -8.12 -6.85 -3.88
N GLN A 54 -8.25 -5.62 -3.41
CA GLN A 54 -7.74 -4.43 -4.09
C GLN A 54 -6.56 -3.82 -3.33
N ILE A 55 -5.64 -3.20 -4.06
CA ILE A 55 -4.50 -2.46 -3.52
C ILE A 55 -4.38 -1.09 -4.18
N GLN A 56 -4.10 -0.06 -3.38
CA GLN A 56 -3.80 1.28 -3.87
C GLN A 56 -2.75 1.97 -2.99
N GLY A 57 -1.78 2.63 -3.62
CA GLY A 57 -0.84 3.51 -2.95
C GLY A 57 -1.39 4.93 -2.82
N TYR A 58 -1.13 5.56 -1.68
CA TYR A 58 -1.42 6.97 -1.41
C TYR A 58 -0.17 7.66 -0.91
N ILE A 59 0.14 8.80 -1.51
CA ILE A 59 1.30 9.60 -1.20
C ILE A 59 0.83 11.02 -0.92
N LYS A 60 1.25 11.57 0.23
CA LYS A 60 1.08 12.99 0.56
C LYS A 60 2.44 13.64 0.71
N PHE A 61 2.60 14.81 0.12
CA PHE A 61 3.80 15.65 0.25
C PHE A 61 3.57 16.80 1.24
N SER A 62 4.66 17.42 1.69
CA SER A 62 4.64 18.53 2.66
C SER A 62 3.86 19.75 2.17
N ASN A 63 3.81 19.98 0.85
CA ASN A 63 3.00 21.01 0.21
C ASN A 63 1.50 20.65 0.12
N SER A 64 1.04 19.62 0.82
CA SER A 64 -0.32 19.06 0.77
C SER A 64 -0.74 18.44 -0.56
N GLN A 65 0.17 18.29 -1.52
CA GLN A 65 -0.13 17.56 -2.75
C GLN A 65 -0.34 16.08 -2.45
N ILE A 66 -1.40 15.52 -3.04
CA ILE A 66 -1.78 14.12 -2.86
C ILE A 66 -1.74 13.43 -4.22
N PHE A 67 -1.08 12.27 -4.26
CA PHE A 67 -1.11 11.34 -5.37
C PHE A 67 -1.67 10.00 -4.92
N LYS A 68 -2.44 9.37 -5.80
CA LYS A 68 -2.93 8.01 -5.63
C LYS A 68 -2.52 7.19 -6.84
N THR A 69 -2.03 5.98 -6.62
CA THR A 69 -1.74 5.08 -7.74
C THR A 69 -3.05 4.57 -8.35
N SER A 70 -2.99 3.97 -9.54
CA SER A 70 -4.12 3.17 -10.02
C SER A 70 -4.41 2.03 -9.05
N VAL A 71 -5.69 1.70 -8.88
CA VAL A 71 -6.11 0.49 -8.15
C VAL A 71 -5.66 -0.75 -8.93
N ARG A 72 -5.19 -1.76 -8.21
CA ARG A 72 -4.88 -3.08 -8.75
C ARG A 72 -5.56 -4.16 -7.92
N GLN A 73 -5.75 -5.33 -8.51
CA GLN A 73 -6.33 -6.49 -7.83
C GLN A 73 -5.28 -7.58 -7.64
N PHE A 74 -5.41 -8.32 -6.55
CA PHE A 74 -4.62 -9.52 -6.27
C PHE A 74 -5.47 -10.54 -5.51
N ASN A 75 -5.13 -11.82 -5.60
CA ASN A 75 -5.90 -12.87 -4.92
C ASN A 75 -5.18 -13.33 -3.65
N VAL A 76 -5.93 -13.43 -2.56
CA VAL A 76 -5.53 -14.14 -1.33
C VAL A 76 -6.18 -15.51 -1.38
N LEU A 77 -5.36 -16.56 -1.34
CA LEU A 77 -5.82 -17.94 -1.37
C LEU A 77 -5.96 -18.49 0.05
N ALA A 78 -6.81 -19.51 0.21
CA ALA A 78 -6.95 -20.21 1.47
C ALA A 78 -5.62 -20.84 1.89
N ASN A 79 -5.33 -20.79 3.19
CA ASN A 79 -4.23 -21.58 3.73
C ASN A 79 -4.60 -23.07 3.61
N LEU A 80 -3.64 -23.89 3.19
CA LEU A 80 -3.86 -25.32 2.99
C LEU A 80 -3.78 -26.11 4.31
N VAL A 81 -3.40 -25.46 5.41
CA VAL A 81 -3.21 -26.07 6.73
C VAL A 81 -3.90 -25.21 7.79
N PRO A 82 -4.71 -25.81 8.70
CA PRO A 82 -5.34 -25.10 9.82
C PRO A 82 -4.34 -24.55 10.83
#